data_AF-A0A9W5Z3R4-F1
#
_entry.id   AF-A0A9W5Z3R4-F1
#
_cell.length_a   1.000
_cell.length_b   1.000
_cell.length_c   1.000
_cell.angle_alpha   90.00
_cell.angle_beta   90.00
_cell.angle_gamma   90.00
#
_symmetry.space_group_name_H-M   'P 1'
#
loop_
_entity.id
_entity.type
_entity.pdbx_description
1 polymer ?
#
loop_
_entity_poly.entity_id
_entity_poly.type
_entity_poly.pdbx_seq_one_letter_code
_entity_poly.pdbx_strand_id
1 'polypeptide(L)'
;MLSLSFPSDGDLFKGKRGKDVLQKALVLASQSCGSPAMSAIDPNSASNCNTEHILDLQYIPQLLRTAVNGILPTGKQMTSSMINQVDFMKYAMTSVVDLAKAGAISSGNAQIMNDRLFNAIGSTTNRLGLIRTASSVNMYKGRIFKFVTTEEFEYSGSIKSPVKDKLWNQVLNTAVKYGTSEAELLDPIRLTIAVWVYLNNAQVLARLNQVRQNVYAETKNVATYVPGMTSLPSIMKEFDKAYFDQAAAESLKWVEARIAAVSSAYTNTLVTPGNSEIVKDTLDLLYNNLKEIKVPDLDPLD
;
A
#
# COMPACT_ATOMS: atom_id res chain seq x y z
N MET A 1 -0.53 17.38 -5.16
CA MET A 1 0.21 16.44 -6.03
C MET A 1 -0.80 15.66 -6.87
N LEU A 2 -0.49 15.40 -8.14
CA LEU A 2 -1.37 14.68 -9.06
C LEU A 2 -0.63 13.46 -9.61
N SER A 3 -1.24 12.28 -9.52
CA SER A 3 -0.67 11.08 -10.15
C SER A 3 -0.78 11.16 -11.67
N LEU A 4 0.14 10.51 -12.37
CA LEU A 4 0.00 10.29 -13.81
C LEU A 4 -1.10 9.26 -14.09
N SER A 5 -1.74 9.37 -15.25
CA SER A 5 -2.67 8.35 -15.73
C SER A 5 -1.98 6.99 -15.89
N PHE A 6 -2.75 5.92 -15.74
CA PHE A 6 -2.32 4.54 -15.88
C PHE A 6 -3.44 3.73 -16.58
N PRO A 7 -3.11 2.58 -17.21
CA PRO A 7 -4.06 1.85 -18.02
C PRO A 7 -5.12 1.17 -17.14
N SER A 8 -6.32 1.01 -17.70
CA SER A 8 -7.34 0.14 -17.13
C SER A 8 -6.85 -1.32 -17.08
N ASP A 9 -7.55 -2.16 -16.30
CA ASP A 9 -7.26 -3.59 -16.20
C ASP A 9 -7.20 -4.28 -17.58
N GLY A 10 -8.17 -3.96 -18.45
CA GLY A 10 -8.26 -4.48 -19.80
C GLY A 10 -7.18 -3.98 -20.76
N ASP A 11 -6.48 -2.89 -20.43
CA ASP A 11 -5.43 -2.31 -21.27
C ASP A 11 -4.02 -2.57 -20.75
N LEU A 12 -3.88 -3.06 -19.51
CA LEU A 12 -2.61 -3.24 -18.82
C LEU A 12 -1.61 -4.09 -19.62
N PHE A 13 -2.05 -5.20 -20.20
CA PHE A 13 -1.21 -6.13 -20.96
C PHE A 13 -1.10 -5.83 -22.46
N LYS A 14 -1.80 -4.81 -22.96
CA LYS A 14 -1.83 -4.51 -24.41
C LYS A 14 -0.54 -3.85 -24.91
N GLY A 15 -0.14 -4.22 -26.13
CA GLY A 15 0.94 -3.58 -26.87
C GLY A 15 2.34 -3.83 -26.30
N LYS A 16 3.35 -3.13 -26.84
CA LYS A 16 4.76 -3.32 -26.45
C LYS A 16 5.00 -3.12 -24.95
N ARG A 17 4.34 -2.13 -24.35
CA ARG A 17 4.46 -1.77 -22.92
C ARG A 17 3.85 -2.81 -21.99
N GLY A 18 2.82 -3.53 -22.44
CA GLY A 18 2.21 -4.60 -21.65
C GLY A 18 3.14 -5.77 -21.39
N LYS A 19 4.22 -5.93 -22.19
CA LYS A 19 5.24 -6.98 -21.99
C LYS A 19 6.09 -6.75 -20.74
N ASP A 20 6.21 -5.51 -20.28
CA ASP A 20 7.01 -5.16 -19.11
C ASP A 20 6.25 -5.45 -17.79
N VAL A 21 4.94 -5.67 -17.87
CA VAL A 21 4.07 -6.05 -16.74
C VAL A 21 4.34 -7.50 -16.34
N LEU A 22 4.17 -7.84 -15.06
CA LEU A 22 4.17 -9.23 -14.64
C LEU A 22 3.00 -9.94 -15.34
N GLN A 23 3.29 -10.96 -16.16
CA GLN A 23 2.27 -11.71 -16.91
C GLN A 23 1.49 -12.69 -16.02
N LYS A 24 1.03 -12.19 -14.87
CA LYS A 24 0.27 -12.90 -13.85
C LYS A 24 -0.76 -11.95 -13.25
N ALA A 25 -1.89 -12.51 -12.83
CA ALA A 25 -2.81 -11.84 -11.91
C ALA A 25 -2.64 -12.43 -10.51
N LEU A 26 -2.59 -11.56 -9.51
CA LEU A 26 -2.45 -11.93 -8.11
C LEU A 26 -3.84 -11.97 -7.49
N VAL A 27 -4.29 -13.16 -7.09
CA VAL A 27 -5.64 -13.37 -6.55
C VAL A 27 -5.59 -14.17 -5.26
N LEU A 28 -6.66 -14.12 -4.46
CA LEU A 28 -6.80 -15.02 -3.33
C LEU A 28 -6.81 -16.47 -3.83
N ALA A 29 -6.00 -17.32 -3.20
CA ALA A 29 -5.84 -18.73 -3.58
C ALA A 29 -7.06 -19.59 -3.23
N SER A 30 -7.91 -19.11 -2.34
CA SER A 30 -9.09 -19.81 -1.83
C SER A 30 -10.26 -18.84 -1.70
N GLN A 31 -11.49 -19.35 -1.68
CA GLN A 31 -12.66 -18.57 -1.28
C GLN A 31 -12.90 -18.62 0.24
N SER A 32 -12.20 -19.52 0.96
CA SER A 32 -12.33 -19.64 2.42
C SER A 32 -11.84 -18.38 3.14
N CYS A 33 -12.66 -17.88 4.06
CA CYS A 33 -12.33 -16.74 4.92
C CYS A 33 -11.09 -16.96 5.79
N GLY A 34 -10.72 -18.22 6.05
CA GLY A 34 -9.56 -18.58 6.88
C GLY A 34 -8.22 -18.60 6.14
N SER A 35 -8.21 -18.38 4.83
CA SER A 35 -6.98 -18.45 4.02
C SER A 35 -6.65 -17.10 3.38
N PRO A 36 -5.60 -16.40 3.87
CA PRO A 36 -5.09 -15.19 3.24
C PRO A 36 -4.10 -15.48 2.09
N ALA A 37 -3.93 -16.75 1.71
CA ALA A 37 -2.98 -17.15 0.69
C ALA A 37 -3.28 -16.49 -0.66
N MET A 38 -2.20 -16.11 -1.37
CA MET A 38 -2.27 -15.49 -2.68
C MET A 38 -1.68 -16.41 -3.74
N SER A 39 -2.33 -16.44 -4.91
CA SER A 39 -1.90 -17.20 -6.08
C SER A 39 -1.58 -16.26 -7.23
N ALA A 40 -0.51 -16.58 -7.96
CA ALA A 40 -0.17 -15.95 -9.24
C ALA A 40 -0.70 -16.82 -10.39
N ILE A 41 -1.80 -16.41 -11.00
CA ILE A 41 -2.49 -17.16 -12.06
C ILE A 41 -2.34 -16.50 -13.43
N ASP A 42 -2.75 -17.20 -14.49
CA ASP A 42 -2.87 -16.61 -15.82
C ASP A 42 -3.82 -15.39 -15.74
N PRO A 43 -3.41 -14.20 -16.24
CA PRO A 43 -4.28 -13.03 -16.26
C PRO A 43 -5.64 -13.30 -16.91
N ASN A 44 -5.72 -14.11 -17.97
CA ASN A 44 -6.97 -14.37 -18.69
C ASN A 44 -7.96 -15.22 -17.86
N SER A 45 -7.47 -15.93 -16.84
CA SER A 45 -8.31 -16.72 -15.93
C SER A 45 -8.76 -15.93 -14.70
N ALA A 46 -8.26 -14.70 -14.52
CA ALA A 46 -8.58 -13.87 -13.37
C ALA A 46 -9.84 -13.02 -13.59
N SER A 47 -10.70 -12.98 -12.58
CA SER A 47 -11.88 -12.11 -12.50
C SER A 47 -11.77 -11.19 -11.29
N ASN A 48 -12.59 -10.13 -11.24
CA ASN A 48 -12.64 -9.17 -10.13
C ASN A 48 -11.25 -8.60 -9.77
N CYS A 49 -10.51 -8.21 -10.80
CA CYS A 49 -9.17 -7.65 -10.68
C CYS A 49 -9.12 -6.22 -11.21
N ASN A 50 -8.17 -5.45 -10.71
CA ASN A 50 -7.86 -4.11 -11.19
C ASN A 50 -6.36 -3.99 -11.50
N THR A 51 -6.00 -3.03 -12.37
CA THR A 51 -4.64 -2.48 -12.40
C THR A 51 -4.34 -1.80 -11.07
N GLU A 52 -3.18 -2.10 -10.52
CA GLU A 52 -2.66 -1.56 -9.27
C GLU A 52 -1.21 -1.12 -9.45
N HIS A 53 -0.80 -0.04 -8.78
CA HIS A 53 0.61 0.27 -8.54
C HIS A 53 1.15 -0.57 -7.40
N ILE A 54 2.22 -1.35 -7.62
CA ILE A 54 2.82 -2.22 -6.59
C ILE A 54 3.21 -1.39 -5.35
N LEU A 55 3.92 -0.29 -5.56
CA LEU A 55 4.10 0.76 -4.55
C LEU A 55 2.84 1.64 -4.54
N ASP A 56 2.16 1.73 -3.39
CA ASP A 56 0.85 2.39 -3.30
C ASP A 56 0.90 3.85 -3.80
N LEU A 57 -0.17 4.30 -4.48
CA LEU A 57 -0.26 5.66 -5.04
C LEU A 57 -0.07 6.76 -3.99
N GLN A 58 -0.35 6.46 -2.72
CA GLN A 58 -0.15 7.39 -1.62
C GLN A 58 1.32 7.51 -1.21
N TYR A 59 2.23 6.66 -1.67
CA TYR A 59 3.65 6.68 -1.31
C TYR A 59 4.31 8.02 -1.64
N ILE A 60 4.17 8.52 -2.88
CA ILE A 60 4.79 9.79 -3.30
C ILE A 60 4.23 11.00 -2.54
N PRO A 61 2.89 11.21 -2.42
CA PRO A 61 2.36 12.29 -1.60
C PRO A 61 2.83 12.25 -0.14
N GLN A 62 3.02 11.06 0.41
CA GLN A 62 3.46 10.86 1.79
C GLN A 62 4.96 11.10 2.00
N LEU A 63 5.79 10.67 1.05
CA LEU A 63 7.20 11.01 1.01
C LEU A 63 7.38 12.53 0.99
N LEU A 64 6.66 13.22 0.10
CA LEU A 64 6.79 14.67 -0.04
C LEU A 64 6.22 15.43 1.16
N ARG A 65 5.19 14.90 1.83
CA ARG A 65 4.73 15.42 3.13
C ARG A 65 5.83 15.33 4.17
N THR A 66 6.41 14.14 4.34
CA THR A 66 7.54 13.88 5.25
C THR A 66 8.70 14.83 4.97
N ALA A 67 9.00 15.06 3.68
CA ALA A 67 10.09 15.92 3.28
C ALA A 67 9.92 17.37 3.75
N VAL A 68 8.69 17.88 3.79
CA VAL A 68 8.39 19.26 4.18
C VAL A 68 8.18 19.41 5.68
N ASN A 69 7.48 18.47 6.34
CA ASN A 69 7.16 18.57 7.76
C ASN A 69 8.21 17.93 8.69
N GLY A 70 9.10 17.09 8.15
CA GLY A 70 10.12 16.38 8.92
C GLY A 70 9.60 15.26 9.81
N ILE A 71 8.34 14.86 9.68
CA ILE A 71 7.71 13.81 10.49
C ILE A 71 7.52 12.56 9.65
N LEU A 72 8.09 11.44 10.11
CA LEU A 72 7.96 10.12 9.51
C LEU A 72 6.55 9.53 9.76
N PRO A 73 6.13 8.52 8.97
CA PRO A 73 4.86 7.80 9.21
C PRO A 73 4.69 7.25 10.63
N THR A 74 5.79 7.00 11.34
CA THR A 74 5.82 6.57 12.75
C THR A 74 5.43 7.66 13.75
N GLY A 75 5.26 8.91 13.30
CA GLY A 75 5.09 10.09 14.15
C GLY A 75 6.40 10.65 14.72
N LYS A 76 7.55 10.04 14.40
CA LYS A 76 8.86 10.51 14.85
C LYS A 76 9.45 11.54 13.89
N GLN A 77 10.27 12.44 14.42
CA GLN A 77 11.04 13.36 13.60
C GLN A 77 12.15 12.60 12.84
N MET A 78 12.35 12.96 11.56
CA MET A 78 13.44 12.45 10.75
C MET A 78 14.78 13.11 11.13
N THR A 79 15.88 12.46 10.77
CA THR A 79 17.24 12.97 10.99
C THR A 79 17.73 13.85 9.84
N SER A 80 17.26 13.58 8.62
CA SER A 80 17.54 14.40 7.43
C SER A 80 17.01 15.83 7.57
N SER A 81 17.72 16.78 6.95
CA SER A 81 17.23 18.16 6.88
C SER A 81 15.95 18.26 6.07
N MET A 82 14.95 18.95 6.61
CA MET A 82 13.69 19.24 5.91
C MET A 82 13.93 20.03 4.62
N ILE A 83 13.06 19.78 3.64
CA ILE A 83 12.93 20.62 2.46
C ILE A 83 12.15 21.87 2.85
N ASN A 84 12.67 23.04 2.48
CA ASN A 84 11.99 24.30 2.74
C ASN A 84 10.62 24.33 2.06
N GLN A 85 9.57 24.67 2.81
CA GLN A 85 8.19 24.68 2.30
C GLN A 85 8.00 25.63 1.11
N VAL A 86 8.67 26.79 1.09
CA VAL A 86 8.58 27.76 -0.01
C VAL A 86 9.20 27.17 -1.27
N ASP A 87 10.37 26.55 -1.17
CA ASP A 87 11.01 25.87 -2.31
C ASP A 87 10.15 24.70 -2.82
N PHE A 88 9.58 23.91 -1.90
CA PHE A 88 8.67 22.83 -2.27
C PHE A 88 7.46 23.34 -3.05
N MET A 89 6.77 24.36 -2.53
CA MET A 89 5.60 24.95 -3.20
C MET A 89 5.97 25.55 -4.56
N LYS A 90 7.17 26.12 -4.68
CA LYS A 90 7.68 26.67 -5.93
C LYS A 90 7.97 25.60 -6.97
N TYR A 91 8.58 24.48 -6.59
CA TYR A 91 9.17 23.52 -7.54
C TYR A 91 8.44 22.19 -7.71
N ALA A 92 7.56 21.80 -6.78
CA ALA A 92 6.99 20.44 -6.80
C ALA A 92 6.21 20.12 -8.07
N MET A 93 5.50 21.12 -8.62
CA MET A 93 4.61 20.99 -9.78
C MET A 93 4.99 21.93 -10.94
N THR A 94 6.14 22.62 -10.86
CA THR A 94 6.57 23.56 -11.90
C THR A 94 7.73 22.99 -12.70
N SER A 95 7.91 23.50 -13.92
CA SER A 95 9.00 23.08 -14.78
C SER A 95 10.33 23.67 -14.29
N VAL A 96 11.33 22.81 -14.12
CA VAL A 96 12.72 23.17 -13.86
C VAL A 96 13.55 22.72 -15.06
N VAL A 97 14.05 23.69 -15.84
CA VAL A 97 14.76 23.43 -17.11
C VAL A 97 15.93 22.47 -16.92
N ASP A 98 16.72 22.66 -15.87
CA ASP A 98 17.89 21.83 -15.58
C ASP A 98 17.53 20.37 -15.26
N LEU A 99 16.31 20.10 -14.79
CA LEU A 99 15.86 18.73 -14.52
C LEU A 99 15.73 17.89 -15.80
N ALA A 100 15.68 18.51 -16.99
CA ALA A 100 15.77 17.79 -18.26
C ALA A 100 17.12 17.06 -18.45
N LYS A 101 18.19 17.52 -17.78
CA LYS A 101 19.53 16.89 -17.84
C LYS A 101 19.55 15.48 -17.26
N ALA A 102 18.59 15.13 -16.41
CA ALA A 102 18.39 13.77 -15.90
C ALA A 102 17.81 12.79 -16.93
N GLY A 103 17.58 13.21 -18.18
CA GLY A 103 17.04 12.38 -19.25
C GLY A 103 15.52 12.37 -19.32
N ALA A 104 14.96 11.77 -20.37
CA ALA A 104 13.52 11.73 -20.59
C ALA A 104 12.82 10.72 -19.66
N ILE A 105 11.58 11.02 -19.28
CA ILE A 105 10.63 10.06 -18.70
C ILE A 105 9.61 9.63 -19.74
N SER A 106 9.01 8.46 -19.56
CA SER A 106 8.10 7.88 -20.55
C SER A 106 6.70 8.50 -20.54
N SER A 107 6.24 9.03 -19.40
CA SER A 107 4.97 9.74 -19.23
C SER A 107 5.17 11.02 -18.43
N GLY A 108 4.38 12.06 -18.75
CA GLY A 108 4.43 13.34 -18.06
C GLY A 108 5.56 14.24 -18.58
N ASN A 109 5.83 15.32 -17.85
CA ASN A 109 6.89 16.26 -18.18
C ASN A 109 8.16 15.95 -17.38
N ALA A 110 9.26 15.63 -18.09
CA ALA A 110 10.57 15.36 -17.50
C ALA A 110 11.17 16.54 -16.72
N GLN A 111 10.66 17.76 -16.89
CA GLN A 111 11.11 18.93 -16.13
C GLN A 111 10.32 19.14 -14.84
N ILE A 112 9.30 18.34 -14.56
CA ILE A 112 8.48 18.45 -13.35
C ILE A 112 8.81 17.29 -12.41
N MET A 113 9.23 17.63 -11.18
CA MET A 113 9.58 16.66 -10.14
C MET A 113 8.44 15.67 -9.85
N ASN A 114 7.20 16.16 -9.68
CA ASN A 114 6.02 15.32 -9.49
C ASN A 114 5.91 14.22 -10.54
N ASP A 115 6.04 14.59 -11.80
CA ASP A 115 5.82 13.69 -12.92
C ASP A 115 6.90 12.61 -12.99
N ARG A 116 8.15 12.95 -12.68
CA ARG A 116 9.23 11.96 -12.56
C ARG A 116 8.94 10.93 -11.47
N LEU A 117 8.63 11.39 -10.27
CA LEU A 117 8.36 10.54 -9.12
C LEU A 117 7.14 9.63 -9.35
N PHE A 118 6.06 10.16 -9.93
CA PHE A 118 4.89 9.36 -10.27
C PHE A 118 5.13 8.42 -11.46
N ASN A 119 5.93 8.83 -12.44
CA ASN A 119 6.30 7.93 -13.53
C ASN A 119 7.10 6.74 -13.02
N ALA A 120 7.96 6.92 -12.02
CA ALA A 120 8.78 5.85 -11.44
C ALA A 120 7.94 4.75 -10.75
N ILE A 121 6.82 5.11 -10.11
CA ILE A 121 5.92 4.12 -9.49
C ILE A 121 4.99 3.41 -10.48
N GLY A 122 4.74 4.01 -11.64
CA GLY A 122 3.95 3.42 -12.72
C GLY A 122 3.00 4.40 -13.39
N SER A 123 2.87 4.30 -14.71
CA SER A 123 2.07 5.17 -15.56
C SER A 123 1.53 4.44 -16.79
N THR A 124 0.76 5.12 -17.63
CA THR A 124 0.27 4.58 -18.91
C THR A 124 1.40 4.07 -19.79
N THR A 125 2.57 4.71 -19.72
CA THR A 125 3.73 4.37 -20.55
C THR A 125 4.75 3.48 -19.82
N ASN A 126 5.03 3.76 -18.54
CA ASN A 126 5.89 2.95 -17.68
C ASN A 126 5.03 1.97 -16.88
N ARG A 127 4.84 0.76 -17.39
CA ARG A 127 3.96 -0.23 -16.75
C ARG A 127 4.70 -1.19 -15.82
N LEU A 128 6.01 -1.02 -15.62
CA LEU A 128 6.82 -1.93 -14.79
C LEU A 128 6.32 -2.01 -13.35
N GLY A 129 5.94 -0.86 -12.77
CA GLY A 129 5.42 -0.77 -11.41
C GLY A 129 3.93 -1.06 -11.28
N LEU A 130 3.28 -1.49 -12.37
CA LEU A 130 1.88 -1.86 -12.38
C LEU A 130 1.72 -3.38 -12.39
N ILE A 131 0.62 -3.85 -11.80
CA ILE A 131 0.27 -5.26 -11.72
C ILE A 131 -1.24 -5.43 -11.74
N ARG A 132 -1.70 -6.62 -12.13
CA ARG A 132 -3.10 -7.01 -11.98
C ARG A 132 -3.28 -7.77 -10.67
N THR A 133 -4.20 -7.30 -9.84
CA THR A 133 -4.52 -7.98 -8.58
C THR A 133 -6.01 -7.95 -8.28
N ALA A 134 -6.46 -8.83 -7.40
CA ALA A 134 -7.83 -8.83 -6.88
C ALA A 134 -8.21 -7.45 -6.35
N SER A 135 -9.35 -6.92 -6.80
CA SER A 135 -9.79 -5.56 -6.47
C SER A 135 -9.98 -5.36 -4.96
N SER A 136 -10.39 -6.41 -4.23
CA SER A 136 -10.51 -6.40 -2.77
C SER A 136 -9.15 -6.24 -2.08
N VAL A 137 -8.12 -6.96 -2.53
CA VAL A 137 -6.76 -6.86 -1.97
C VAL A 137 -6.18 -5.47 -2.21
N ASN A 138 -6.31 -4.94 -3.44
CA ASN A 138 -5.89 -3.57 -3.78
C ASN A 138 -6.59 -2.53 -2.88
N MET A 139 -7.91 -2.66 -2.69
CA MET A 139 -8.67 -1.77 -1.81
C MET A 139 -8.16 -1.81 -0.36
N TYR A 140 -7.84 -2.99 0.18
CA TYR A 140 -7.29 -3.11 1.53
C TYR A 140 -5.86 -2.60 1.62
N LYS A 141 -5.06 -2.76 0.57
CA LYS A 141 -3.73 -2.16 0.49
C LYS A 141 -3.79 -0.64 0.65
N GLY A 142 -4.63 0.02 -0.13
CA GLY A 142 -4.83 1.48 -0.01
C GLY A 142 -5.41 1.92 1.34
N ARG A 143 -6.02 1.01 2.12
CA ARG A 143 -6.48 1.31 3.49
C ARG A 143 -5.34 1.22 4.50
N ILE A 144 -4.54 0.15 4.45
CA ILE A 144 -3.46 -0.05 5.43
C ILE A 144 -2.30 0.93 5.23
N PHE A 145 -2.08 1.41 4.01
CA PHE A 145 -1.07 2.43 3.70
C PHE A 145 -1.59 3.87 3.81
N LYS A 146 -2.81 4.05 4.33
CA LYS A 146 -3.38 5.36 4.60
C LYS A 146 -3.16 5.77 6.04
N PHE A 147 -2.07 6.46 6.28
CA PHE A 147 -1.73 6.99 7.60
C PHE A 147 -2.64 8.15 8.01
N VAL A 148 -3.00 8.16 9.30
CA VAL A 148 -3.83 9.20 9.92
C VAL A 148 -2.94 10.40 10.23
N THR A 149 -3.44 11.58 9.89
CA THR A 149 -2.80 12.84 10.23
C THR A 149 -3.55 13.63 11.29
N THR A 150 -2.81 14.46 12.01
CA THR A 150 -3.34 15.47 12.93
C THR A 150 -3.91 16.66 12.15
N GLU A 151 -4.46 17.64 12.87
CA GLU A 151 -4.97 18.90 12.31
C GLU A 151 -3.84 19.75 11.70
N GLU A 152 -2.63 19.57 12.21
CA GLU A 152 -1.38 20.20 11.73
C GLU A 152 -0.77 19.47 10.52
N PHE A 153 -1.50 18.49 9.94
CA PHE A 153 -1.04 17.66 8.82
C PHE A 153 0.18 16.78 9.13
N GLU A 154 0.51 16.55 10.40
CA GLU A 154 1.56 15.64 10.86
C GLU A 154 1.05 14.21 10.95
N TYR A 155 1.93 13.21 10.94
CA TYR A 155 1.54 11.81 11.14
C TYR A 155 1.29 11.51 12.61
N SER A 156 0.14 10.89 12.90
CA SER A 156 -0.21 10.42 14.25
C SER A 156 0.47 9.10 14.67
N GLY A 157 1.26 8.49 13.78
CA GLY A 157 1.78 7.14 14.00
C GLY A 157 0.73 6.04 13.88
N SER A 158 -0.45 6.31 13.31
CA SER A 158 -1.51 5.32 13.14
C SER A 158 -1.96 5.20 11.68
N ILE A 159 -2.50 4.05 11.30
CA ILE A 159 -3.17 3.87 10.00
C ILE A 159 -4.67 4.06 10.17
N LYS A 160 -5.34 4.48 9.09
CA LYS A 160 -6.80 4.55 9.07
C LYS A 160 -7.34 3.12 9.18
N SER A 161 -8.26 2.91 10.11
CA SER A 161 -8.90 1.59 10.27
C SER A 161 -9.37 1.04 8.91
N PRO A 162 -8.96 -0.19 8.53
CA PRO A 162 -9.39 -0.84 7.29
C PRO A 162 -10.91 -0.92 7.14
N VAL A 163 -11.67 -0.95 8.23
CA VAL A 163 -13.13 -0.86 8.21
C VAL A 163 -13.59 0.23 9.16
N LYS A 164 -14.63 0.97 8.79
CA LYS A 164 -15.25 1.96 9.69
C LYS A 164 -15.77 1.25 10.93
N ASP A 165 -15.42 1.73 12.13
CA ASP A 165 -15.78 1.07 13.39
C ASP A 165 -17.28 0.85 13.55
N LYS A 166 -18.10 1.84 13.16
CA LYS A 166 -19.57 1.71 13.17
C LYS A 166 -20.05 0.56 12.29
N LEU A 167 -19.51 0.43 11.08
CA LEU A 167 -19.89 -0.65 10.16
C LEU A 167 -19.41 -2.00 10.71
N TRP A 168 -18.18 -2.06 11.21
CA TRP A 168 -17.63 -3.28 11.81
C TRP A 168 -18.49 -3.77 12.99
N ASN A 169 -18.83 -2.88 13.92
CA ASN A 169 -19.66 -3.23 15.07
C ASN A 169 -21.07 -3.68 14.66
N GLN A 170 -21.63 -3.09 13.59
CA GLN A 170 -22.91 -3.55 13.03
C GLN A 170 -22.82 -4.99 12.50
N VAL A 171 -21.76 -5.30 11.75
CA VAL A 171 -21.54 -6.65 11.20
C VAL A 171 -21.29 -7.66 12.32
N LEU A 172 -20.44 -7.34 13.29
CA LEU A 172 -20.17 -8.20 14.45
C LEU A 172 -21.45 -8.50 15.24
N ASN A 173 -22.23 -7.47 15.56
CA ASN A 173 -23.49 -7.65 16.29
C ASN A 173 -24.50 -8.48 15.50
N THR A 174 -24.55 -8.31 14.17
CA THR A 174 -25.41 -9.11 13.29
C THR A 174 -24.97 -10.58 13.32
N ALA A 175 -23.67 -10.83 13.18
CA ALA A 175 -23.14 -12.18 13.16
C ALA A 175 -23.36 -12.92 14.47
N VAL A 176 -23.11 -12.27 15.61
CA VAL A 176 -23.36 -12.83 16.93
C VAL A 176 -24.86 -13.03 17.17
N LYS A 177 -25.72 -12.08 16.79
CA LYS A 177 -27.15 -12.19 17.10
C LYS A 177 -27.88 -13.23 16.23
N TYR A 178 -27.54 -13.31 14.95
CA TYR A 178 -28.29 -14.07 13.96
C TYR A 178 -27.56 -15.32 13.46
N GLY A 179 -26.27 -15.47 13.76
CA GLY A 179 -25.47 -16.57 13.24
C GLY A 179 -25.30 -16.51 11.72
N THR A 180 -25.11 -15.31 11.17
CA THR A 180 -24.92 -15.05 9.72
C THR A 180 -23.75 -14.09 9.49
N SER A 181 -23.46 -13.73 8.23
CA SER A 181 -22.52 -12.64 7.89
C SER A 181 -21.07 -12.89 8.29
N GLU A 182 -20.64 -14.15 8.29
CA GLU A 182 -19.28 -14.59 8.61
C GLU A 182 -18.28 -13.99 7.64
N ALA A 183 -18.60 -13.97 6.35
CA ALA A 183 -17.72 -13.44 5.32
C ALA A 183 -17.50 -11.93 5.51
N GLU A 184 -18.57 -11.14 5.69
CA GLU A 184 -18.47 -9.71 5.93
C GLU A 184 -17.70 -9.38 7.22
N LEU A 185 -17.78 -10.27 8.22
CA LEU A 185 -17.05 -10.14 9.47
C LEU A 185 -15.57 -10.52 9.31
N LEU A 186 -15.24 -11.61 8.64
CA LEU A 186 -13.91 -12.21 8.68
C LEU A 186 -13.02 -11.78 7.51
N ASP A 187 -13.60 -11.46 6.35
CA ASP A 187 -12.83 -11.00 5.18
C ASP A 187 -12.00 -9.75 5.44
N PRO A 188 -12.43 -8.75 6.23
CA PRO A 188 -11.56 -7.62 6.54
C PRO A 188 -10.28 -7.98 7.30
N ILE A 189 -10.34 -9.00 8.17
CA ILE A 189 -9.18 -9.53 8.89
C ILE A 189 -8.27 -10.24 7.89
N ARG A 190 -8.87 -11.17 7.11
CA ARG A 190 -8.20 -11.94 6.07
C ARG A 190 -7.52 -11.07 5.02
N LEU A 191 -8.21 -10.06 4.48
CA LEU A 191 -7.72 -9.19 3.41
C LEU A 191 -6.58 -8.30 3.90
N THR A 192 -6.62 -7.84 5.15
CA THR A 192 -5.49 -7.14 5.78
C THR A 192 -4.24 -8.04 5.80
N ILE A 193 -4.38 -9.31 6.19
CA ILE A 193 -3.25 -10.28 6.15
C ILE A 193 -2.82 -10.56 4.71
N ALA A 194 -3.78 -10.76 3.79
CA ALA A 194 -3.52 -11.11 2.40
C ALA A 194 -2.71 -10.05 1.65
N VAL A 195 -2.83 -8.77 2.00
CA VAL A 195 -1.97 -7.71 1.45
C VAL A 195 -0.50 -7.97 1.76
N TRP A 196 -0.16 -8.42 2.96
CA TRP A 196 1.23 -8.71 3.33
C TRP A 196 1.74 -10.00 2.69
N VAL A 197 0.90 -11.03 2.56
CA VAL A 197 1.21 -12.24 1.76
C VAL A 197 1.49 -11.86 0.30
N TYR A 198 0.68 -10.96 -0.26
CA TYR A 198 0.84 -10.44 -1.61
C TYR A 198 2.17 -9.68 -1.79
N LEU A 199 2.50 -8.75 -0.89
CA LEU A 199 3.75 -7.96 -0.97
C LEU A 199 5.00 -8.84 -0.78
N ASN A 200 4.89 -9.93 -0.03
CA ASN A 200 5.97 -10.90 0.19
C ASN A 200 6.02 -12.00 -0.90
N ASN A 201 5.10 -12.01 -1.87
CA ASN A 201 5.21 -12.93 -3.00
C ASN A 201 6.48 -12.61 -3.79
N ALA A 202 7.33 -13.61 -4.05
CA ALA A 202 8.66 -13.40 -4.64
C ALA A 202 8.66 -12.57 -5.95
N GLN A 203 7.66 -12.76 -6.81
CA GLN A 203 7.55 -12.01 -8.08
C GLN A 203 7.11 -10.56 -7.86
N VAL A 204 6.26 -10.33 -6.87
CA VAL A 204 5.80 -8.99 -6.46
C VAL A 204 6.93 -8.24 -5.75
N LEU A 205 7.62 -8.91 -4.82
CA LEU A 205 8.73 -8.35 -4.06
C LEU A 205 9.88 -7.89 -4.96
N ALA A 206 10.29 -8.72 -5.92
CA ALA A 206 11.34 -8.33 -6.88
C ALA A 206 10.98 -7.04 -7.64
N ARG A 207 9.70 -6.89 -8.01
CA ARG A 207 9.23 -5.66 -8.67
C ARG A 207 9.07 -4.49 -7.71
N LEU A 208 8.62 -4.73 -6.49
CA LEU A 208 8.54 -3.71 -5.45
C LEU A 208 9.93 -3.10 -5.21
N ASN A 209 10.96 -3.93 -5.06
CA ASN A 209 12.34 -3.47 -4.92
C ASN A 209 12.78 -2.66 -6.14
N GLN A 210 12.54 -3.15 -7.35
CA GLN A 210 12.88 -2.39 -8.57
C GLN A 210 12.18 -1.03 -8.62
N VAL A 211 10.89 -0.97 -8.28
CA VAL A 211 10.11 0.29 -8.27
C VAL A 211 10.64 1.25 -7.21
N ARG A 212 10.94 0.76 -6.01
CA ARG A 212 11.56 1.56 -4.94
C ARG A 212 12.90 2.15 -5.39
N GLN A 213 13.76 1.35 -6.02
CA GLN A 213 15.02 1.84 -6.58
C GLN A 213 14.81 2.90 -7.67
N ASN A 214 13.81 2.73 -8.54
CA ASN A 214 13.50 3.72 -9.57
C ASN A 214 13.05 5.06 -8.96
N VAL A 215 12.21 5.03 -7.92
CA VAL A 215 11.82 6.25 -7.20
C VAL A 215 13.06 6.87 -6.54
N TYR A 216 13.92 6.07 -5.91
CA TYR A 216 15.14 6.55 -5.28
C TYR A 216 16.10 7.22 -6.28
N ALA A 217 16.29 6.62 -7.46
CA ALA A 217 17.05 7.23 -8.54
C ALA A 217 16.48 8.60 -8.95
N GLU A 218 15.16 8.73 -9.05
CA GLU A 218 14.53 10.03 -9.34
C GLU A 218 14.70 11.03 -8.20
N THR A 219 14.72 10.61 -6.93
CA THR A 219 15.07 11.53 -5.83
C THR A 219 16.49 12.06 -5.95
N LYS A 220 17.44 11.25 -6.43
CA LYS A 220 18.83 11.68 -6.69
C LYS A 220 18.89 12.70 -7.84
N ASN A 221 18.14 12.46 -8.91
CA ASN A 221 18.01 13.42 -10.03
C ASN A 221 17.42 14.75 -9.55
N VAL A 222 16.35 14.69 -8.76
CA VAL A 222 15.68 15.87 -8.21
C VAL A 222 16.62 16.65 -7.30
N ALA A 223 17.32 15.99 -6.37
CA ALA A 223 18.30 16.63 -5.50
C ALA A 223 19.43 17.31 -6.26
N THR A 224 19.81 16.78 -7.43
CA THR A 224 20.89 17.32 -8.26
C THR A 224 20.45 18.58 -9.02
N TYR A 225 19.23 18.60 -9.55
CA TYR A 225 18.80 19.62 -10.52
C TYR A 225 17.71 20.58 -10.03
N VAL A 226 17.03 20.29 -8.92
CA VAL A 226 15.96 21.14 -8.38
C VAL A 226 16.45 21.89 -7.15
N PRO A 227 16.47 23.24 -7.17
CA PRO A 227 16.91 24.02 -6.02
C PRO A 227 16.13 23.70 -4.74
N GLY A 228 16.83 23.59 -3.61
CA GLY A 228 16.23 23.32 -2.29
C GLY A 228 15.86 21.85 -2.02
N MET A 229 16.10 20.92 -2.95
CA MET A 229 15.69 19.51 -2.82
C MET A 229 16.84 18.54 -2.48
N THR A 230 17.99 19.05 -2.06
CA THR A 230 19.23 18.26 -1.90
C THR A 230 19.11 17.09 -0.91
N SER A 231 18.24 17.21 0.10
CA SER A 231 18.01 16.18 1.13
C SER A 231 16.99 15.10 0.71
N LEU A 232 16.31 15.22 -0.42
CA LEU A 232 15.23 14.29 -0.81
C LEU A 232 15.66 12.81 -0.82
N PRO A 233 16.87 12.43 -1.30
CA PRO A 233 17.34 11.05 -1.22
C PRO A 233 17.49 10.53 0.21
N SER A 234 18.08 11.31 1.12
CA SER A 234 18.26 10.86 2.51
C SER A 234 16.93 10.78 3.24
N ILE A 235 16.01 11.72 2.97
CA ILE A 235 14.62 11.68 3.45
C ILE A 235 13.94 10.41 2.96
N MET A 236 14.07 10.05 1.68
CA MET A 236 13.46 8.84 1.15
C MET A 236 13.95 7.57 1.85
N LYS A 237 15.24 7.49 2.20
CA LYS A 237 15.78 6.33 2.94
C LYS A 237 15.11 6.14 4.30
N GLU A 238 14.94 7.23 5.05
CA GLU A 238 14.26 7.18 6.35
C GLU A 238 12.76 6.93 6.20
N PHE A 239 12.14 7.60 5.23
CA PHE A 239 10.71 7.47 4.93
C PHE A 239 10.34 6.05 4.50
N ASP A 240 11.06 5.47 3.53
CA ASP A 240 10.74 4.16 2.96
C ASP A 240 10.71 3.08 4.06
N LYS A 241 11.74 3.06 4.90
CA LYS A 241 11.81 2.16 6.06
C LYS A 241 10.62 2.39 7.01
N ALA A 242 10.39 3.64 7.42
CA ALA A 242 9.31 3.98 8.34
C ALA A 242 7.91 3.68 7.77
N TYR A 243 7.73 3.81 6.45
CA TYR A 243 6.48 3.58 5.74
C TYR A 243 6.06 2.12 5.81
N PHE A 244 6.96 1.19 5.51
CA PHE A 244 6.64 -0.24 5.59
C PHE A 244 6.57 -0.74 7.03
N ASP A 245 7.52 -0.33 7.89
CA ASP A 245 7.54 -0.73 9.30
C ASP A 245 6.24 -0.33 10.01
N GLN A 246 5.81 0.92 9.85
CA GLN A 246 4.62 1.42 10.55
C GLN A 246 3.33 0.81 9.99
N ALA A 247 3.23 0.63 8.67
CA ALA A 247 2.08 -0.04 8.07
C ALA A 247 1.96 -1.49 8.57
N ALA A 248 3.06 -2.23 8.69
CA ALA A 248 3.07 -3.61 9.18
C ALA A 248 2.65 -3.68 10.66
N ALA A 249 3.27 -2.84 11.50
CA ALA A 249 2.99 -2.80 12.93
C ALA A 249 1.51 -2.47 13.21
N GLU A 250 0.96 -1.43 12.57
CA GLU A 250 -0.44 -1.06 12.80
C GLU A 250 -1.43 -2.01 12.13
N SER A 251 -1.05 -2.68 11.03
CA SER A 251 -1.86 -3.77 10.45
C SER A 251 -1.95 -4.94 11.42
N LEU A 252 -0.84 -5.37 12.00
CA LEU A 252 -0.78 -6.48 12.96
C LEU A 252 -1.64 -6.17 14.18
N LYS A 253 -1.40 -5.02 14.81
CA LYS A 253 -2.17 -4.54 15.95
C LYS A 253 -3.67 -4.48 15.66
N TRP A 254 -4.07 -4.00 14.48
CA TRP A 254 -5.48 -3.95 14.10
C TRP A 254 -6.07 -5.35 13.97
N VAL A 255 -5.39 -6.28 13.30
CA VAL A 255 -5.84 -7.67 13.10
C VAL A 255 -5.96 -8.40 14.44
N GLU A 256 -4.96 -8.29 15.32
CA GLU A 256 -4.99 -8.87 16.67
C GLU A 256 -6.19 -8.36 17.47
N ALA A 257 -6.41 -7.04 17.47
CA ALA A 257 -7.53 -6.43 18.18
C ALA A 257 -8.88 -6.92 17.63
N ARG A 258 -9.01 -7.13 16.31
CA ARG A 258 -10.25 -7.65 15.72
C ARG A 258 -10.48 -9.13 16.02
N ILE A 259 -9.45 -9.97 15.96
CA ILE A 259 -9.56 -11.38 16.35
C ILE A 259 -10.00 -11.48 17.83
N ALA A 260 -9.37 -10.71 18.72
CA ALA A 260 -9.75 -10.68 20.14
C ALA A 260 -11.19 -10.20 20.35
N ALA A 261 -11.61 -9.14 19.64
CA ALA A 261 -12.97 -8.61 19.74
C ALA A 261 -14.03 -9.62 19.28
N VAL A 262 -13.81 -10.31 18.16
CA VAL A 262 -14.74 -11.34 17.67
C VAL A 262 -14.78 -12.52 18.66
N SER A 263 -13.62 -13.02 19.09
CA SER A 263 -13.53 -14.13 20.06
C SER A 263 -14.28 -13.81 21.35
N SER A 264 -14.10 -12.60 21.89
CA SER A 264 -14.80 -12.13 23.08
C SER A 264 -16.31 -12.05 22.89
N ALA A 265 -16.78 -11.53 21.75
CA ALA A 265 -18.20 -11.42 21.47
C ALA A 265 -18.90 -12.79 21.34
N TYR A 266 -18.23 -13.77 20.76
CA TYR A 266 -18.74 -15.15 20.63
C TYR A 266 -18.64 -15.96 21.94
N THR A 267 -17.74 -15.59 22.86
CA THR A 267 -17.62 -16.24 24.18
C THR A 267 -18.64 -15.69 25.19
N ASN A 268 -18.96 -14.39 25.10
CA ASN A 268 -19.78 -13.68 26.09
C ASN A 268 -21.28 -13.60 25.73
N THR A 269 -21.72 -14.26 24.66
CA THR A 269 -23.14 -14.32 24.27
C THR A 269 -23.89 -15.38 25.07
N LEU A 270 -25.12 -15.08 25.48
CA LEU A 270 -25.99 -16.00 26.25
C LEU A 270 -26.51 -17.17 25.43
N VAL A 271 -26.61 -16.98 24.10
CA VAL A 271 -27.05 -17.99 23.14
C VAL A 271 -25.90 -18.23 22.18
N THR A 272 -25.51 -19.49 21.99
CA THR A 272 -24.49 -19.88 21.03
C THR A 272 -25.00 -19.64 19.60
N PRO A 273 -24.39 -18.71 18.84
CA PRO A 273 -24.83 -18.44 17.47
C PRO A 273 -24.61 -19.67 16.58
N GLY A 274 -25.47 -19.89 15.58
CA GLY A 274 -25.39 -21.07 14.70
C GLY A 274 -24.08 -21.20 13.92
N ASN A 275 -23.35 -20.09 13.75
CA ASN A 275 -22.07 -20.03 13.04
C ASN A 275 -20.83 -20.05 13.95
N SER A 276 -21.00 -20.32 15.25
CA SER A 276 -19.91 -20.19 16.24
C SER A 276 -18.69 -21.04 15.93
N GLU A 277 -18.89 -22.30 15.54
CA GLU A 277 -17.81 -23.23 15.22
C GLU A 277 -17.02 -22.74 14.00
N ILE A 278 -17.73 -22.36 12.92
CA ILE A 278 -17.13 -21.83 11.70
C ILE A 278 -16.32 -20.57 12.00
N VAL A 279 -16.86 -19.64 12.78
CA VAL A 279 -16.17 -18.39 13.14
C VAL A 279 -14.94 -18.68 13.97
N LYS A 280 -15.04 -19.55 14.99
CA LYS A 280 -13.92 -19.91 15.85
C LYS A 280 -12.80 -20.58 15.07
N ASP A 281 -13.11 -21.60 14.26
CA ASP A 281 -12.13 -22.30 13.44
C ASP A 281 -11.46 -21.35 12.44
N THR A 282 -12.24 -20.44 11.86
CA THR A 282 -11.71 -19.43 10.94
C THR A 282 -10.78 -18.44 11.65
N LEU A 283 -11.11 -18.01 12.87
CA LEU A 283 -10.25 -17.13 13.66
C LEU A 283 -8.93 -17.83 14.03
N ASP A 284 -8.97 -19.12 14.39
CA ASP A 284 -7.77 -19.90 14.69
C ASP A 284 -6.86 -20.00 13.46
N LEU A 285 -7.44 -20.23 12.28
CA LEU A 285 -6.70 -20.21 11.01
C LEU A 285 -6.08 -18.83 10.72
N LEU A 286 -6.84 -17.75 10.90
CA LEU A 286 -6.33 -16.39 10.68
C LEU A 286 -5.25 -15.99 11.70
N TYR A 287 -5.40 -16.40 12.95
CA TYR A 287 -4.41 -16.18 14.00
C TYR A 287 -3.08 -16.85 13.67
N ASN A 288 -3.11 -18.07 13.13
CA ASN A 288 -1.91 -18.78 12.67
C ASN A 288 -1.19 -18.09 11.49
N ASN A 289 -1.84 -17.13 10.82
CA ASN A 289 -1.28 -16.35 9.73
C ASN A 289 -0.81 -14.94 10.17
N LEU A 290 -0.87 -14.57 11.45
CA LEU A 290 -0.38 -13.25 11.91
C LEU A 290 1.09 -13.00 11.56
N LYS A 291 1.92 -14.06 11.56
CA LYS A 291 3.33 -14.00 11.15
C LYS A 291 3.56 -13.55 9.70
N GLU A 292 2.52 -13.62 8.86
CA GLU A 292 2.59 -13.17 7.47
C GLU A 292 2.48 -11.63 7.37
N ILE A 293 1.99 -10.95 8.42
CA ILE A 293 2.04 -9.50 8.55
C ILE A 293 3.46 -9.10 8.95
N LYS A 294 4.33 -9.01 7.95
CA LYS A 294 5.72 -8.59 8.12
C LYS A 294 6.15 -7.72 6.96
N VAL A 295 7.06 -6.80 7.27
CA VAL A 295 7.75 -5.98 6.27
C VAL A 295 8.41 -6.91 5.24
N PRO A 296 8.24 -6.67 3.93
CA PRO A 296 8.92 -7.46 2.91
C PRO A 296 10.44 -7.39 3.05
N ASP A 297 11.15 -8.36 2.50
CA ASP A 297 12.62 -8.35 2.47
C ASP A 297 13.11 -7.33 1.42
N LEU A 298 13.13 -6.07 1.84
CA LEU A 298 13.35 -4.91 0.99
C LEU A 298 14.83 -4.66 0.78
N ASP A 299 15.25 -4.54 -0.49
CA ASP A 299 16.63 -4.19 -0.81
C ASP A 299 16.96 -2.78 -0.25
N PRO A 300 18.19 -2.56 0.26
CA PRO A 300 18.68 -1.24 0.61
C PRO A 300 18.61 -0.29 -0.59
N LEU A 301 18.24 0.97 -0.36
CA LEU A 301 18.21 1.98 -1.42
C LEU A 301 19.63 2.48 -1.72
N ASP A 302 20.09 2.32 -2.96
CA ASP A 302 21.47 2.62 -3.39
C ASP A 302 21.55 3.60 -4.58
#